data_AF-A0A9W4RK92-F1
#
_entry.id   AF-A0A9W4RK92-F1
#
_cell.length_a   1.000
_cell.length_b   1.000
_cell.length_c   1.000
_cell.angle_alpha   90.00
_cell.angle_beta   90.00
_cell.angle_gamma   90.00
#
_symmetry.space_group_name_H-M   'P 1'
#
loop_
_entity.id
_entity.type
_entity.pdbx_description
1 polymer ?
#
loop_
_entity_poly.entity_id
_entity_poly.type
_entity_poly.pdbx_seq_one_letter_code
_entity_poly.pdbx_strand_id
1 'polypeptide(L)'
;MSNSSRNLQDSRTRLRARAETSKVFNKIWEEKALPCLQETMESNYEGDYSVTVQFDYVHSQRIIEVMTEIELRDDISEKVEADVLHIFKVEPMVSLSVGFQFVEGTVEPSADTSSSAPAMREDGWDGPININARNELMIGDSIGCEGIEAAATLGPKISLNGNPGYIVSRHLFDTPSPTETKNSPILRLLHPASIDCRDDRQPEPIAKLHTDSGPAYMTYRPSRTLRAFTPPTIQDPPHVITDWAVFITLKTNLKMRNCLRYVPQEREVETNSDDIPGLFLEGPQLHTIQCSGRSSGLRYGVICETPAIVKHSSTGTRTREWFVENDEGYPGMIPQGQWNTGGIGMPGDSGAAIIDMDTQRLVGQIWGRNVYGGDPRIKRVAYFTHFVDIFDDIHEKSPDMYYPTIFDQTDNQSQGPPVLLAMDDKSGSSARQSLQRHSYDSTPRRSRAHSTDERTIATTVSERSAFNLDWPLKGGIIASK
;
A
#
# COMPACT_ATOMS: atom_id res chain seq x y z
N MET A 1 -36.86 -2.07 -6.95
CA MET A 1 -35.42 -2.04 -6.58
C MET A 1 -34.65 -1.84 -7.86
N SER A 2 -33.76 -0.85 -7.93
CA SER A 2 -32.96 -0.57 -9.14
C SER A 2 -32.00 -1.72 -9.42
N ASN A 3 -31.64 -1.95 -10.70
CA ASN A 3 -30.68 -3.00 -11.09
C ASN A 3 -29.34 -2.86 -10.36
N SER A 4 -28.92 -1.64 -10.01
CA SER A 4 -27.71 -1.37 -9.22
C SER A 4 -27.77 -1.98 -7.80
N SER A 5 -28.89 -1.82 -7.09
CA SER A 5 -29.06 -2.36 -5.74
C SER A 5 -29.08 -3.89 -5.68
N ARG A 6 -29.60 -4.55 -6.72
CA ARG A 6 -29.60 -6.02 -6.83
C ARG A 6 -28.20 -6.57 -7.08
N ASN A 7 -27.46 -5.95 -7.99
CA ASN A 7 -26.11 -6.36 -8.35
C ASN A 7 -25.10 -6.20 -7.17
N LEU A 8 -25.28 -5.19 -6.31
CA LEU A 8 -24.47 -4.99 -5.10
C LEU A 8 -24.67 -6.12 -4.09
N GLN A 9 -25.92 -6.54 -3.90
CA GLN A 9 -26.28 -7.62 -2.99
C GLN A 9 -25.71 -8.97 -3.47
N ASP A 10 -25.72 -9.21 -4.77
CA ASP A 10 -25.20 -10.44 -5.37
C ASP A 10 -23.68 -10.56 -5.18
N SER A 11 -22.90 -9.50 -5.39
CA SER A 11 -21.45 -9.54 -5.12
C SER A 11 -21.14 -9.69 -3.63
N ARG A 12 -21.82 -8.94 -2.74
CA ARG A 12 -21.66 -9.15 -1.29
C ARG A 12 -21.93 -10.59 -0.89
N THR A 13 -22.87 -11.26 -1.56
CA THR A 13 -23.15 -12.68 -1.34
C THR A 13 -21.99 -13.55 -1.83
N ARG A 14 -21.40 -13.27 -3.01
CA ARG A 14 -20.21 -13.99 -3.50
C ARG A 14 -19.00 -13.81 -2.59
N LEU A 15 -18.72 -12.59 -2.12
CA LEU A 15 -17.61 -12.33 -1.21
C LEU A 15 -17.79 -13.03 0.14
N ARG A 16 -19.02 -13.08 0.67
CA ARG A 16 -19.34 -13.88 1.85
C ARG A 16 -19.11 -15.37 1.62
N ALA A 17 -19.54 -15.91 0.48
CA ALA A 17 -19.29 -17.31 0.13
C ALA A 17 -17.80 -17.63 0.01
N ARG A 18 -16.99 -16.71 -0.55
CA ARG A 18 -15.52 -16.84 -0.54
C ARG A 18 -14.98 -16.84 0.89
N ALA A 19 -15.42 -15.88 1.72
CA ALA A 19 -15.00 -15.71 3.12
C ALA A 19 -15.27 -16.95 4.00
N GLU A 20 -16.34 -17.70 3.74
CA GLU A 20 -16.67 -18.95 4.46
C GLU A 20 -15.54 -19.99 4.39
N THR A 21 -14.83 -20.05 3.27
CA THR A 21 -13.72 -21.00 3.06
C THR A 21 -12.34 -20.37 3.27
N SER A 22 -12.26 -19.03 3.37
CA SER A 22 -11.00 -18.29 3.49
C SER A 22 -10.18 -18.65 4.72
N LYS A 23 -10.83 -18.83 5.87
CA LYS A 23 -10.12 -19.17 7.10
C LYS A 23 -9.37 -20.50 6.98
N VAL A 24 -9.99 -21.49 6.34
CA VAL A 24 -9.37 -22.80 6.12
C VAL A 24 -8.29 -22.71 5.07
N PHE A 25 -8.56 -22.03 3.94
CA PHE A 25 -7.59 -21.83 2.89
C PHE A 25 -6.34 -21.10 3.39
N ASN A 26 -6.48 -19.93 4.01
CA ASN A 26 -5.36 -19.13 4.51
C ASN A 26 -4.52 -19.91 5.53
N LYS A 27 -5.16 -20.73 6.38
CA LYS A 27 -4.43 -21.57 7.31
C LYS A 27 -3.52 -22.57 6.58
N ILE A 28 -4.07 -23.33 5.64
CA ILE A 28 -3.30 -24.31 4.85
C ILE A 28 -2.22 -23.61 4.01
N TRP A 29 -2.59 -22.46 3.43
CA TRP A 29 -1.70 -21.64 2.62
C TRP A 29 -0.49 -21.17 3.42
N GLU A 30 -0.71 -20.42 4.50
CA GLU A 30 0.38 -19.80 5.28
C GLU A 30 1.22 -20.84 6.04
N GLU A 31 0.61 -21.93 6.55
CA GLU A 31 1.33 -22.91 7.38
C GLU A 31 2.08 -23.97 6.55
N LYS A 32 1.64 -24.28 5.32
CA LYS A 32 2.13 -25.45 4.56
C LYS A 32 2.44 -25.15 3.10
N ALA A 33 1.46 -24.72 2.33
CA ALA A 33 1.62 -24.58 0.88
C ALA A 33 2.61 -23.47 0.50
N LEU A 34 2.53 -22.33 1.18
CA LEU A 34 3.38 -21.19 0.90
C LEU A 34 4.86 -21.46 1.24
N PRO A 35 5.20 -21.99 2.43
CA PRO A 35 6.58 -22.42 2.71
C PRO A 35 7.12 -23.42 1.68
N CYS A 36 6.31 -24.41 1.27
CA CYS A 36 6.71 -25.41 0.29
C CYS A 36 7.00 -24.81 -1.10
N LEU A 37 6.13 -23.89 -1.55
CA LEU A 37 6.35 -23.15 -2.78
C LEU A 37 7.64 -22.31 -2.69
N GLN A 38 7.82 -21.57 -1.60
CA GLN A 38 8.99 -20.72 -1.40
C GLN A 38 10.29 -21.52 -1.36
N GLU A 39 10.34 -22.65 -0.65
CA GLU A 39 11.50 -23.54 -0.60
C GLU A 39 11.87 -24.05 -2.00
N THR A 40 10.86 -24.44 -2.78
CA THR A 40 11.07 -24.92 -4.15
C THR A 40 11.57 -23.80 -5.06
N MET A 41 10.98 -22.61 -4.99
CA MET A 41 11.42 -21.45 -5.77
C MET A 41 12.84 -21.03 -5.38
N GLU A 42 13.16 -20.92 -4.09
CA GLU A 42 14.49 -20.53 -3.61
C GLU A 42 15.59 -21.51 -4.00
N SER A 43 15.26 -22.80 -4.09
CA SER A 43 16.22 -23.83 -4.48
C SER A 43 16.48 -23.89 -5.99
N ASN A 44 15.62 -23.28 -6.81
CA ASN A 44 15.62 -23.49 -8.26
C ASN A 44 15.57 -22.19 -9.10
N TYR A 45 15.29 -21.03 -8.49
CA TYR A 45 15.13 -19.75 -9.20
C TYR A 45 15.72 -18.56 -8.42
N GLU A 46 16.69 -17.90 -9.04
CA GLU A 46 17.44 -16.81 -8.41
C GLU A 46 16.82 -15.42 -8.62
N GLY A 47 16.02 -15.22 -9.67
CA GLY A 47 15.46 -13.93 -10.06
C GLY A 47 14.31 -13.42 -9.19
N ASP A 48 13.72 -12.29 -9.61
CA ASP A 48 12.52 -11.71 -9.01
C ASP A 48 11.31 -12.58 -9.33
N TYR A 49 10.46 -12.79 -8.33
CA TYR A 49 9.19 -13.46 -8.55
C TYR A 49 8.12 -12.84 -7.66
N SER A 50 6.87 -13.01 -8.08
CA SER A 50 5.73 -12.74 -7.22
C SER A 50 4.77 -13.92 -7.21
N VAL A 51 4.04 -14.05 -6.10
CA VAL A 51 3.02 -15.07 -5.94
C VAL A 51 1.73 -14.38 -5.51
N THR A 52 0.68 -14.53 -6.30
CA THR A 52 -0.66 -14.00 -5.97
C THR A 52 -1.65 -15.14 -5.87
N VAL A 53 -2.66 -14.98 -5.01
CA VAL A 53 -3.81 -15.90 -4.94
C VAL A 53 -5.05 -15.13 -5.36
N GLN A 54 -5.43 -15.29 -6.61
CA GLN A 54 -6.61 -14.65 -7.19
C GLN A 54 -7.81 -15.59 -7.11
N PHE A 55 -9.02 -15.02 -7.19
CA PHE A 55 -10.24 -15.84 -7.22
C PHE A 55 -10.92 -15.80 -8.59
N ASP A 56 -11.14 -16.98 -9.14
CA ASP A 56 -12.00 -17.19 -10.29
C ASP A 56 -13.44 -17.35 -9.81
N TYR A 57 -14.22 -16.29 -9.91
CA TYR A 57 -15.63 -16.27 -9.53
C TYR A 57 -16.53 -17.12 -10.45
N VAL A 58 -16.10 -17.41 -11.68
CA VAL A 58 -16.87 -18.25 -12.62
C VAL A 58 -16.78 -19.71 -12.19
N HIS A 59 -15.57 -20.17 -11.87
CA HIS A 59 -15.32 -21.56 -11.49
C HIS A 59 -15.29 -21.79 -9.97
N SER A 60 -15.46 -20.73 -9.17
CA SER A 60 -15.31 -20.75 -7.70
C SER A 60 -13.99 -21.41 -7.27
N GLN A 61 -12.89 -21.00 -7.91
CA GLN A 61 -11.56 -21.59 -7.76
C GLN A 61 -10.56 -20.53 -7.34
N ARG A 62 -9.63 -20.89 -6.45
CA ARG A 62 -8.45 -20.07 -6.15
C ARG A 62 -7.35 -20.40 -7.14
N ILE A 63 -6.83 -19.39 -7.82
CA ILE A 63 -5.73 -19.53 -8.77
C ILE A 63 -4.47 -18.98 -8.10
N ILE A 64 -3.51 -19.87 -7.87
CA ILE A 64 -2.16 -19.49 -7.43
C ILE A 64 -1.40 -19.12 -8.70
N GLU A 65 -1.10 -17.85 -8.83
CA GLU A 65 -0.28 -17.34 -9.92
C GLU A 65 1.15 -17.15 -9.43
N VAL A 66 2.11 -17.76 -10.15
CA VAL A 66 3.54 -17.54 -9.96
C VAL A 66 4.06 -16.78 -11.16
N MET A 67 4.49 -15.54 -10.93
CA MET A 67 5.06 -14.67 -11.96
C MET A 67 6.56 -14.57 -11.79
N THR A 68 7.30 -14.76 -12.88
CA THR A 68 8.77 -14.63 -12.95
C THR A 68 9.18 -13.74 -14.12
N GLU A 69 10.33 -13.09 -14.05
CA GLU A 69 10.81 -12.17 -15.12
C GLU A 69 11.05 -12.88 -16.46
N ILE A 70 11.31 -14.18 -16.40
CA ILE A 70 11.50 -15.07 -17.54
C ILE A 70 10.63 -16.30 -17.34
N GLU A 71 10.25 -16.96 -18.42
CA GLU A 71 9.59 -18.26 -18.38
C GLU A 71 10.27 -19.23 -17.40
N LEU A 72 9.50 -19.71 -16.42
CA LEU A 72 9.96 -20.70 -15.45
C LEU A 72 10.07 -22.06 -16.13
N ARG A 73 11.17 -22.78 -15.92
CA ARG A 73 11.36 -24.10 -16.55
C ARG A 73 10.24 -25.07 -16.16
N ASP A 74 9.78 -25.85 -17.13
CA ASP A 74 8.72 -26.86 -16.98
C ASP A 74 8.93 -27.79 -15.80
N ASP A 75 10.15 -28.29 -15.60
CA ASP A 75 10.44 -29.22 -14.51
C ASP A 75 10.31 -28.58 -13.12
N ILE A 76 10.50 -27.26 -13.03
CA ILE A 76 10.32 -26.48 -11.79
C ILE A 76 8.84 -26.15 -11.59
N SER A 77 8.15 -25.68 -12.63
CA SER A 77 6.72 -25.33 -12.55
C SER A 77 5.85 -26.54 -12.23
N GLU A 78 6.07 -27.68 -12.91
CA GLU A 78 5.39 -28.96 -12.62
C GLU A 78 5.62 -29.41 -11.18
N LYS A 79 6.85 -29.25 -10.67
CA LYS A 79 7.19 -29.62 -9.30
C LYS A 79 6.46 -28.74 -8.28
N VAL A 80 6.52 -27.41 -8.46
CA VAL A 80 5.82 -26.45 -7.58
C VAL A 80 4.32 -26.74 -7.55
N GLU A 81 3.70 -26.93 -8.73
CA GLU A 81 2.28 -27.23 -8.83
C GLU A 81 1.94 -28.56 -8.15
N ALA A 82 2.69 -29.63 -8.44
CA ALA A 82 2.42 -30.95 -7.87
C ALA A 82 2.52 -30.95 -6.34
N ASP A 83 3.58 -30.36 -5.78
CA ASP A 83 3.83 -30.34 -4.33
C ASP A 83 2.76 -29.52 -3.60
N VAL A 84 2.41 -28.34 -4.11
CA VAL A 84 1.38 -27.48 -3.49
C VAL A 84 -0.02 -28.07 -3.64
N LEU A 85 -0.39 -28.57 -4.82
CA LEU A 85 -1.70 -29.20 -5.01
C LEU A 85 -1.85 -30.48 -4.16
N HIS A 86 -0.77 -31.20 -3.91
CA HIS A 86 -0.78 -32.35 -3.01
C HIS A 86 -1.18 -31.94 -1.58
N ILE A 87 -0.65 -30.83 -1.07
CA ILE A 87 -1.01 -30.31 0.26
C ILE A 87 -2.52 -30.06 0.36
N PHE A 88 -3.12 -29.39 -0.62
CA PHE A 88 -4.57 -29.12 -0.61
C PHE A 88 -5.43 -30.38 -0.81
N LYS A 89 -4.91 -31.45 -1.42
CA LYS A 89 -5.63 -32.72 -1.62
C LYS A 89 -5.67 -33.60 -0.37
N VAL A 90 -4.61 -33.58 0.45
CA VAL A 90 -4.46 -34.48 1.61
C VAL A 90 -5.12 -33.90 2.87
N GLU A 91 -5.25 -32.58 2.97
CA GLU A 91 -5.88 -31.94 4.13
C GLU A 91 -7.40 -32.23 4.17
N PRO A 92 -7.93 -32.85 5.25
CA PRO A 92 -9.28 -33.40 5.29
C PRO A 92 -10.41 -32.36 5.48
N MET A 93 -10.19 -31.09 5.11
CA MET A 93 -11.12 -30.00 5.43
C MET A 93 -11.61 -29.28 4.17
N VAL A 94 -12.85 -29.57 3.77
CA VAL A 94 -13.59 -28.94 2.66
C VAL A 94 -12.92 -29.17 1.29
N SER A 95 -13.72 -29.45 0.26
CA SER A 95 -13.21 -29.53 -1.12
C SER A 95 -12.81 -28.13 -1.58
N LEU A 96 -11.59 -27.69 -1.28
CA LEU A 96 -11.03 -26.45 -1.79
C LEU A 96 -10.63 -26.64 -3.25
N SER A 97 -11.21 -25.85 -4.14
CA SER A 97 -10.79 -25.81 -5.54
C SER A 97 -9.61 -24.85 -5.68
N VAL A 98 -8.45 -25.42 -6.00
CA VAL A 98 -7.18 -24.68 -6.18
C VAL A 98 -6.61 -25.04 -7.54
N GLY A 99 -6.12 -24.04 -8.28
CA GLY A 99 -5.45 -24.19 -9.56
C GLY A 99 -4.15 -23.38 -9.59
N PHE A 100 -3.37 -23.59 -10.64
CA PHE A 100 -2.09 -22.93 -10.87
C PHE A 100 -2.06 -22.19 -12.19
N GLN A 101 -1.27 -21.11 -12.21
CA GLN A 101 -0.88 -20.41 -13.41
C GLN A 101 0.56 -19.94 -13.27
N PHE A 102 1.38 -20.18 -14.28
CA PHE A 102 2.73 -19.65 -14.39
C PHE A 102 2.76 -18.63 -15.51
N VAL A 103 3.36 -17.47 -15.25
CA VAL A 103 3.33 -16.33 -16.17
C VAL A 103 4.68 -15.62 -16.18
N GLU A 104 5.05 -15.11 -17.35
CA GLU A 104 6.20 -14.22 -17.50
C GLU A 104 5.76 -12.77 -17.28
N GLY A 105 6.47 -12.04 -16.42
CA GLY A 105 6.15 -10.66 -16.10
C GLY A 105 6.91 -10.12 -14.90
N THR A 106 6.62 -8.86 -14.57
CA THR A 106 7.28 -8.11 -13.49
C THR A 106 6.25 -7.33 -12.67
N VAL A 107 6.63 -6.94 -11.45
CA VAL A 107 5.90 -5.94 -10.68
C VAL A 107 6.57 -4.58 -10.89
N GLU A 108 5.84 -3.63 -11.47
CA GLU A 108 6.37 -2.32 -11.83
C GLU A 108 5.70 -1.19 -11.04
N PRO A 109 6.40 -0.07 -10.81
CA PRO A 109 5.80 1.15 -10.27
C PRO A 109 4.66 1.65 -11.15
N SER A 110 3.57 2.10 -10.52
CA SER A 110 2.43 2.70 -11.25
C SER A 110 2.62 4.20 -11.54
N ALA A 111 3.84 4.74 -11.59
CA ALA A 111 4.08 6.14 -11.97
C ALA A 111 4.30 6.27 -13.48
N ASP A 112 3.85 7.37 -14.07
CA ASP A 112 4.03 7.64 -15.49
C ASP A 112 5.32 8.44 -15.69
N THR A 113 6.43 7.76 -16.03
CA THR A 113 7.74 8.38 -16.24
C THR A 113 8.06 8.45 -17.74
N SER A 114 8.84 9.44 -18.20
CA SER A 114 9.23 9.56 -19.63
C SER A 114 10.04 8.36 -20.17
N SER A 115 10.69 7.58 -19.29
CA SER A 115 11.27 6.26 -19.61
C SER A 115 10.23 5.19 -19.97
N SER A 116 8.96 5.43 -19.65
CA SER A 116 7.82 4.55 -19.93
C SER A 116 7.22 4.77 -21.34
N ALA A 117 8.06 5.14 -22.31
CA ALA A 117 7.66 5.67 -23.61
C ALA A 117 6.61 4.80 -24.34
N PRO A 118 5.64 5.41 -25.06
CA PRO A 118 4.53 4.69 -25.72
C PRO A 118 4.96 3.63 -26.74
N ALA A 119 6.18 3.73 -27.28
CA ALA A 119 6.70 2.83 -28.31
C ALA A 119 7.14 1.45 -27.77
N MET A 120 7.14 1.23 -26.44
CA MET A 120 7.55 -0.02 -25.79
C MET A 120 6.45 -0.73 -24.98
N ARG A 121 5.22 -0.19 -24.92
CA ARG A 121 4.14 -0.80 -24.13
C ARG A 121 3.44 -1.90 -24.93
N GLU A 122 3.97 -3.12 -24.90
CA GLU A 122 3.29 -4.33 -25.41
C GLU A 122 1.86 -4.48 -24.83
N ASP A 123 1.65 -3.90 -23.64
CA ASP A 123 0.43 -3.98 -22.82
C ASP A 123 -0.75 -3.08 -23.22
N GLY A 124 -0.63 -2.20 -24.22
CA GLY A 124 -1.76 -1.49 -24.83
C GLY A 124 -2.58 -0.60 -23.88
N TRP A 125 -1.93 0.06 -22.91
CA TRP A 125 -2.55 0.88 -21.87
C TRP A 125 -3.41 2.05 -22.40
N ASP A 126 -4.57 2.29 -21.78
CA ASP A 126 -5.38 3.47 -22.03
C ASP A 126 -4.67 4.76 -21.58
N GLY A 127 -4.95 5.87 -22.28
CA GLY A 127 -4.40 7.19 -21.93
C GLY A 127 -4.97 7.78 -20.64
N PRO A 128 -4.27 8.71 -19.98
CA PRO A 128 -4.70 9.24 -18.69
C PRO A 128 -5.95 10.13 -18.80
N ILE A 129 -6.83 10.08 -17.79
CA ILE A 129 -8.16 10.73 -17.86
C ILE A 129 -8.37 11.86 -16.83
N ASN A 130 -7.77 11.81 -15.65
CA ASN A 130 -7.87 12.86 -14.62
C ASN A 130 -6.66 13.81 -14.66
N ILE A 131 -6.46 14.45 -15.82
CA ILE A 131 -5.28 15.28 -16.11
C ILE A 131 -5.51 16.79 -15.93
N ASN A 132 -6.76 17.19 -15.68
CA ASN A 132 -7.13 18.61 -15.73
C ASN A 132 -6.65 19.39 -14.51
N ALA A 133 -6.17 20.62 -14.73
CA ALA A 133 -5.91 21.57 -13.65
C ALA A 133 -7.20 21.92 -12.89
N ARG A 134 -7.14 21.93 -11.55
CA ARG A 134 -8.24 22.23 -10.63
C ARG A 134 -7.83 23.26 -9.59
N ASN A 135 -8.76 24.13 -9.23
CA ASN A 135 -8.57 25.12 -8.16
C ASN A 135 -8.78 24.52 -6.76
N GLU A 136 -9.61 23.48 -6.68
CA GLU A 136 -9.85 22.71 -5.46
C GLU A 136 -9.24 21.33 -5.64
N LEU A 137 -8.26 21.02 -4.81
CA LEU A 137 -7.52 19.77 -4.87
C LEU A 137 -8.22 18.69 -4.07
N MET A 138 -8.31 17.52 -4.68
CA MET A 138 -8.94 16.33 -4.14
C MET A 138 -8.06 15.12 -4.39
N ILE A 139 -8.34 14.03 -3.67
CA ILE A 139 -7.68 12.75 -3.89
C ILE A 139 -8.01 12.27 -5.30
N GLY A 140 -6.97 11.85 -6.02
CA GLY A 140 -7.08 11.40 -7.41
C GLY A 140 -6.58 12.40 -8.45
N ASP A 141 -6.31 13.66 -8.06
CA ASP A 141 -5.83 14.70 -8.98
C ASP A 141 -4.42 14.41 -9.51
N SER A 142 -4.17 14.79 -10.76
CA SER A 142 -2.83 14.67 -11.37
C SER A 142 -1.80 15.53 -10.62
N ILE A 143 -0.63 14.95 -10.33
CA ILE A 143 0.52 15.65 -9.77
C ILE A 143 1.81 15.24 -10.45
N GLY A 144 2.80 16.13 -10.42
CA GLY A 144 4.17 15.87 -10.85
C GLY A 144 5.17 16.53 -9.90
N CYS A 145 6.46 16.47 -10.23
CA CYS A 145 7.50 17.12 -9.45
C CYS A 145 8.26 18.14 -10.32
N GLU A 146 8.61 19.29 -9.73
CA GLU A 146 9.39 20.34 -10.41
C GLU A 146 10.72 19.76 -10.92
N GLY A 147 10.99 19.94 -12.22
CA GLY A 147 12.19 19.42 -12.88
C GLY A 147 12.16 17.94 -13.23
N ILE A 148 11.04 17.23 -13.03
CA ILE A 148 10.91 15.80 -13.34
C ILE A 148 9.76 15.59 -14.32
N GLU A 149 10.06 14.95 -15.46
CA GLU A 149 9.05 14.56 -16.45
C GLU A 149 8.35 13.25 -16.04
N ALA A 150 7.57 13.36 -14.98
CA ALA A 150 6.75 12.26 -14.48
C ALA A 150 5.42 12.77 -13.94
N ALA A 151 4.43 11.88 -13.92
CA ALA A 151 3.16 12.12 -13.28
C ALA A 151 2.71 10.95 -12.41
N ALA A 152 1.96 11.29 -11.38
CA ALA A 152 1.34 10.38 -10.45
C ALA A 152 0.01 10.97 -9.95
N THR A 153 -0.55 10.34 -8.94
CA THR A 153 -1.85 10.70 -8.35
C THR A 153 -1.66 11.35 -6.99
N LEU A 154 -2.41 12.43 -6.74
CA LEU A 154 -2.46 13.09 -5.45
C LEU A 154 -3.17 12.19 -4.43
N GLY A 155 -2.45 11.81 -3.39
CA GLY A 155 -2.97 11.08 -2.24
C GLY A 155 -3.69 11.97 -1.22
N PRO A 156 -3.97 11.45 -0.02
CA PRO A 156 -4.73 12.15 1.00
C PRO A 156 -3.96 13.33 1.60
N LYS A 157 -4.73 14.31 2.08
CA LYS A 157 -4.24 15.39 2.91
C LYS A 157 -4.11 14.94 4.35
N ILE A 158 -2.95 15.16 4.95
CA ILE A 158 -2.64 14.84 6.34
C ILE A 158 -2.27 16.09 7.13
N SER A 159 -2.35 15.98 8.46
CA SER A 159 -1.70 16.89 9.40
C SER A 159 -0.48 16.20 9.99
N LEU A 160 0.69 16.82 9.83
CA LEU A 160 1.94 16.38 10.45
C LEU A 160 2.46 17.50 11.35
N ASN A 161 2.40 17.30 12.67
CA ASN A 161 2.74 18.31 13.66
C ASN A 161 2.00 19.64 13.44
N GLY A 162 0.70 19.58 13.14
CA GLY A 162 -0.15 20.74 12.86
C GLY A 162 0.05 21.36 11.46
N ASN A 163 1.01 20.88 10.67
CA ASN A 163 1.24 21.38 9.32
C ASN A 163 0.44 20.56 8.30
N PRO A 164 -0.43 21.20 7.51
CA PRO A 164 -1.14 20.51 6.44
C PRO A 164 -0.20 20.12 5.30
N GLY A 165 -0.28 18.86 4.89
CA GLY A 165 0.50 18.29 3.81
C GLY A 165 -0.24 17.21 3.04
N TYR A 166 0.46 16.58 2.11
CA TYR A 166 -0.03 15.46 1.30
C TYR A 166 0.92 14.28 1.43
N ILE A 167 0.37 13.09 1.30
CA ILE A 167 1.15 11.88 1.03
C ILE A 167 1.07 11.59 -0.47
N VAL A 168 2.22 11.31 -1.07
CA VAL A 168 2.36 10.84 -2.46
C VAL A 168 3.36 9.69 -2.50
N SER A 169 3.39 8.91 -3.59
CA SER A 169 4.42 7.89 -3.80
C SER A 169 5.81 8.50 -3.94
N ARG A 170 6.81 7.89 -3.30
CA ARG A 170 8.19 8.38 -3.28
C ARG A 170 8.90 8.15 -4.61
N HIS A 171 8.63 7.03 -5.27
CA HIS A 171 9.28 6.71 -6.55
C HIS A 171 8.94 7.69 -7.70
N LEU A 172 7.97 8.60 -7.54
CA LEU A 172 7.70 9.68 -8.49
C LEU A 172 8.94 10.54 -8.78
N PHE A 173 9.87 10.62 -7.82
CA PHE A 173 11.05 11.47 -7.91
C PHE A 173 12.35 10.73 -7.63
N ASP A 174 12.38 9.42 -7.89
CA ASP A 174 13.64 8.67 -8.00
C ASP A 174 14.37 9.07 -9.29
N THR A 175 15.34 9.98 -9.15
CA THR A 175 16.23 10.34 -10.26
C THR A 175 17.35 9.30 -10.41
N PRO A 176 17.66 8.80 -11.62
CA PRO A 176 18.67 7.76 -11.87
C PRO A 176 20.13 8.07 -11.49
N SER A 177 20.45 9.20 -10.84
CA SER A 177 21.81 9.46 -10.38
C SER A 177 21.83 10.53 -9.28
N PRO A 178 22.24 10.21 -8.04
CA PRO A 178 22.72 11.20 -7.12
C PRO A 178 24.13 11.58 -7.57
N THR A 179 24.25 12.49 -8.53
CA THR A 179 25.45 13.31 -8.53
C THR A 179 25.35 14.12 -7.25
N GLU A 180 26.23 13.79 -6.29
CA GLU A 180 26.41 14.47 -5.00
C GLU A 180 26.72 15.96 -5.22
N THR A 181 25.72 16.71 -5.64
CA THR A 181 25.75 18.16 -5.59
C THR A 181 25.29 18.51 -4.18
N LYS A 182 26.15 19.22 -3.45
CA LYS A 182 26.02 19.55 -2.02
C LYS A 182 24.74 20.33 -1.62
N ASN A 183 23.82 20.55 -2.55
CA ASN A 183 22.50 21.10 -2.35
C ASN A 183 21.49 20.18 -3.05
N SER A 184 20.97 19.17 -2.37
CA SER A 184 19.82 18.43 -2.87
C SER A 184 18.71 19.44 -3.24
N PRO A 185 18.19 19.43 -4.48
CA PRO A 185 17.20 20.41 -4.89
C PRO A 185 15.98 20.33 -3.96
N ILE A 186 15.43 21.49 -3.59
CA ILE A 186 14.16 21.55 -2.85
C ILE A 186 13.09 21.00 -3.79
N LEU A 187 12.64 19.78 -3.55
CA LEU A 187 11.61 19.16 -4.38
C LEU A 187 10.25 19.81 -4.10
N ARG A 188 9.56 20.20 -5.18
CA ARG A 188 8.23 20.82 -5.12
C ARG A 188 7.23 20.00 -5.92
N LEU A 189 6.09 19.77 -5.28
CA LEU A 189 4.95 19.10 -5.90
C LEU A 189 4.20 20.09 -6.79
N LEU A 190 3.90 19.68 -8.00
CA LEU A 190 3.20 20.46 -9.02
C LEU A 190 1.79 19.92 -9.24
N HIS A 191 0.83 20.80 -9.45
CA HIS A 191 -0.51 20.45 -9.95
C HIS A 191 -0.96 21.35 -11.11
N PRO A 192 -1.50 20.78 -12.20
CA PRO A 192 -1.42 19.36 -12.54
C PRO A 192 0.04 18.98 -12.82
N ALA A 193 0.32 17.71 -13.16
CA ALA A 193 1.64 17.34 -13.64
C ALA A 193 2.04 18.16 -14.88
N SER A 194 3.33 18.43 -15.06
CA SER A 194 3.82 19.18 -16.22
C SER A 194 3.46 18.51 -17.54
N ILE A 195 3.51 17.18 -17.59
CA ILE A 195 3.16 16.40 -18.80
C ILE A 195 1.66 16.44 -19.14
N ASP A 196 0.82 16.88 -18.20
CA ASP A 196 -0.62 17.04 -18.38
C ASP A 196 -1.03 18.46 -18.77
N CYS A 197 -0.10 19.41 -18.68
CA CYS A 197 -0.34 20.78 -19.05
C CYS A 197 -0.41 20.90 -20.58
N ARG A 198 -1.50 21.47 -21.08
CA ARG A 198 -1.61 21.93 -22.47
C ARG A 198 -0.98 23.32 -22.58
N ASP A 199 -0.62 23.74 -23.80
CA ASP A 199 0.18 24.95 -24.09
C ASP A 199 -0.28 26.26 -23.41
N ASP A 200 -1.54 26.33 -22.95
CA ASP A 200 -2.16 27.48 -22.30
C ASP A 200 -2.13 27.47 -20.76
N ARG A 201 -1.69 26.38 -20.12
CA ARG A 201 -1.65 26.25 -18.65
C ARG A 201 -0.27 25.87 -18.18
N GLN A 202 0.18 26.52 -17.11
CA GLN A 202 1.44 26.19 -16.45
C GLN A 202 1.15 25.40 -15.18
N PRO A 203 1.94 24.37 -14.86
CA PRO A 203 1.82 23.65 -13.61
C PRO A 203 2.14 24.60 -12.45
N GLU A 204 1.36 24.53 -11.36
CA GLU A 204 1.59 25.37 -10.19
C GLU A 204 2.22 24.58 -9.04
N PRO A 205 3.25 25.12 -8.36
CA PRO A 205 3.73 24.54 -7.11
C PRO A 205 2.67 24.62 -6.01
N ILE A 206 2.38 23.48 -5.40
CA ILE A 206 1.36 23.35 -4.35
C ILE A 206 1.95 22.97 -2.98
N ALA A 207 3.08 22.28 -2.95
CA ALA A 207 3.72 21.80 -1.72
C ALA A 207 5.23 21.58 -1.90
N LYS A 208 5.97 21.49 -0.78
CA LYS A 208 7.41 21.20 -0.74
C LYS A 208 7.68 19.91 0.02
N LEU A 209 8.65 19.12 -0.43
CA LEU A 209 9.05 17.89 0.25
C LEU A 209 9.50 18.22 1.67
N HIS A 210 9.03 17.43 2.63
CA HIS A 210 9.38 17.56 4.03
C HIS A 210 10.15 16.35 4.54
N THR A 211 9.65 15.16 4.25
CA THR A 211 10.28 13.88 4.62
C THR A 211 9.79 12.77 3.70
N ASP A 212 10.51 11.67 3.61
CA ASP A 212 10.17 10.51 2.80
C ASP A 212 10.63 9.18 3.41
N SER A 213 10.17 8.09 2.81
CA SER A 213 10.51 6.73 3.23
C SER A 213 11.97 6.34 2.90
N GLY A 214 12.68 7.07 2.04
CA GLY A 214 13.98 6.69 1.48
C GLY A 214 13.87 6.17 0.04
N PRO A 215 14.92 5.51 -0.49
CA PRO A 215 14.88 4.98 -1.85
C PRO A 215 13.72 4.00 -2.02
N ALA A 216 12.93 4.17 -3.10
CA ALA A 216 11.79 3.31 -3.31
C ALA A 216 12.21 1.86 -3.51
N TYR A 217 11.35 0.92 -3.11
CA TYR A 217 11.58 -0.54 -3.21
C TYR A 217 12.78 -1.08 -2.43
N MET A 218 13.55 -0.22 -1.76
CA MET A 218 14.65 -0.59 -0.86
C MET A 218 14.31 -0.38 0.61
N THR A 219 13.12 0.14 0.89
CA THR A 219 12.66 0.44 2.23
C THR A 219 11.41 -0.37 2.53
N TYR A 220 11.41 -0.99 3.71
CA TYR A 220 10.39 -1.92 4.13
C TYR A 220 10.22 -1.84 5.64
N ARG A 221 9.03 -2.21 6.12
CA ARG A 221 8.76 -2.29 7.56
C ARG A 221 7.85 -3.46 7.93
N PRO A 222 7.94 -3.95 9.18
CA PRO A 222 6.99 -4.94 9.67
C PRO A 222 5.55 -4.37 9.61
N SER A 223 4.63 -5.11 9.00
CA SER A 223 3.24 -4.65 8.84
C SER A 223 2.36 -5.08 10.00
N ARG A 224 1.63 -4.11 10.56
CA ARG A 224 0.63 -4.38 11.59
C ARG A 224 -0.62 -5.02 11.00
N THR A 225 -0.97 -4.68 9.76
CA THR A 225 -2.18 -5.18 9.09
C THR A 225 -2.04 -6.61 8.59
N LEU A 226 -0.82 -7.10 8.42
CA LEU A 226 -0.53 -8.47 7.99
C LEU A 226 -0.31 -9.47 9.14
N ARG A 227 -0.43 -9.02 10.38
CA ARG A 227 -0.18 -9.88 11.55
C ARG A 227 -1.06 -11.13 11.59
N ALA A 228 -2.29 -11.05 11.07
CA ALA A 228 -3.21 -12.19 10.98
C ALA A 228 -2.72 -13.31 10.05
N PHE A 229 -1.82 -13.00 9.12
CA PHE A 229 -1.21 -13.95 8.17
C PHE A 229 0.17 -14.42 8.64
N THR A 230 0.59 -14.03 9.85
CA THR A 230 1.82 -14.52 10.45
C THR A 230 1.53 -15.82 11.20
N PRO A 231 2.15 -16.97 10.83
CA PRO A 231 2.03 -18.19 11.61
C PRO A 231 2.39 -17.93 13.08
N PRO A 232 1.69 -18.53 14.06
CA PRO A 232 1.96 -18.29 15.49
C PRO A 232 3.40 -18.60 15.94
N THR A 233 4.13 -19.39 15.14
CA THR A 233 5.53 -19.76 15.36
C THR A 233 6.52 -18.68 14.93
N ILE A 234 6.10 -17.67 14.17
CA ILE A 234 6.94 -16.57 13.68
C ILE A 234 6.66 -15.33 14.54
N GLN A 235 7.72 -14.75 15.12
CA GLN A 235 7.59 -13.61 16.04
C GLN A 235 7.40 -12.27 15.30
N ASP A 236 8.09 -12.08 14.18
CA ASP A 236 8.04 -10.83 13.42
C ASP A 236 6.98 -10.91 12.32
N PRO A 237 6.11 -9.90 12.19
CA PRO A 237 5.14 -9.90 11.11
C PRO A 237 5.86 -9.68 9.76
N PRO A 238 5.22 -10.07 8.65
CA PRO A 238 5.76 -9.83 7.34
C PRO A 238 6.04 -8.36 7.07
N HIS A 239 7.03 -8.12 6.23
CA HIS A 239 7.39 -6.78 5.82
C HIS A 239 6.58 -6.34 4.60
N VAL A 240 6.22 -5.06 4.56
CA VAL A 240 5.64 -4.37 3.40
C VAL A 240 6.63 -3.35 2.87
N ILE A 241 6.57 -3.04 1.57
CA ILE A 241 7.30 -1.92 0.99
C ILE A 241 6.77 -0.59 1.55
N THR A 242 7.68 0.33 1.83
CA THR A 242 7.38 1.71 2.23
C THR A 242 7.71 2.66 1.08
N ASP A 243 6.71 3.03 0.29
CA ASP A 243 6.84 3.98 -0.81
C ASP A 243 5.97 5.21 -0.56
N TRP A 244 6.48 6.17 0.22
CA TRP A 244 5.73 7.37 0.55
C TRP A 244 6.63 8.58 0.74
N ALA A 245 6.06 9.75 0.45
CA ALA A 245 6.68 11.05 0.69
C ALA A 245 5.65 12.04 1.22
N VAL A 246 6.04 12.81 2.22
CA VAL A 246 5.21 13.87 2.81
C VAL A 246 5.64 15.21 2.25
N PHE A 247 4.69 15.91 1.61
CA PHE A 247 4.87 17.27 1.13
C PHE A 247 4.02 18.24 1.96
N ILE A 248 4.64 19.26 2.55
CA ILE A 248 3.93 20.31 3.30
C ILE A 248 3.50 21.43 2.36
N THR A 249 2.25 21.86 2.51
CA THR A 249 1.62 22.85 1.63
C THR A 249 2.39 24.19 1.63
N LEU A 250 2.50 24.80 0.44
CA LEU A 250 3.11 26.14 0.28
C LEU A 250 2.09 27.28 0.40
N LYS A 251 0.81 26.98 0.15
CA LYS A 251 -0.26 27.96 0.04
C LYS A 251 -1.28 27.74 1.16
N THR A 252 -1.50 28.77 1.99
CA THR A 252 -2.52 28.75 3.05
C THR A 252 -3.96 28.83 2.52
N ASN A 253 -4.15 29.34 1.30
CA ASN A 253 -5.47 29.57 0.71
C ASN A 253 -5.90 28.48 -0.29
N LEU A 254 -5.10 27.42 -0.47
CA LEU A 254 -5.44 26.33 -1.38
C LEU A 254 -6.60 25.52 -0.81
N LYS A 255 -7.71 25.44 -1.56
CA LYS A 255 -8.84 24.60 -1.16
C LYS A 255 -8.45 23.15 -1.35
N MET A 256 -8.46 22.39 -0.26
CA MET A 256 -8.06 20.99 -0.23
C MET A 256 -9.10 20.19 0.53
N ARG A 257 -9.53 19.06 -0.05
CA ARG A 257 -10.51 18.16 0.57
C ARG A 257 -10.04 16.71 0.52
N ASN A 258 -10.27 15.99 1.60
CA ASN A 258 -10.12 14.53 1.66
C ASN A 258 -11.37 13.87 1.09
N CYS A 259 -11.64 14.12 -0.20
CA CYS A 259 -12.70 13.47 -0.98
C CYS A 259 -12.06 12.80 -2.19
N LEU A 260 -12.61 11.67 -2.59
CA LEU A 260 -12.25 11.02 -3.84
C LEU A 260 -12.91 11.76 -4.99
N ARG A 261 -12.13 12.14 -6.00
CA ARG A 261 -12.72 12.74 -7.21
C ARG A 261 -13.31 11.66 -8.11
N TYR A 262 -14.52 11.88 -8.62
CA TYR A 262 -15.15 10.97 -9.57
C TYR A 262 -14.89 11.41 -11.00
N VAL A 263 -13.93 10.73 -11.66
CA VAL A 263 -13.59 10.93 -13.08
C VAL A 263 -13.56 9.57 -13.79
N PRO A 264 -14.18 9.42 -14.97
CA PRO A 264 -14.95 10.43 -15.68
C PRO A 264 -16.33 10.62 -15.01
N GLN A 265 -16.97 11.77 -15.27
CA GLN A 265 -18.15 12.21 -14.52
C GLN A 265 -19.39 11.33 -14.76
N GLU A 266 -19.37 10.46 -15.76
CA GLU A 266 -20.50 9.59 -16.10
C GLU A 266 -20.56 8.33 -15.23
N ARG A 267 -19.54 8.05 -14.40
CA ARG A 267 -19.50 6.86 -13.54
C ARG A 267 -20.40 6.97 -12.30
N GLU A 268 -20.49 8.16 -11.72
CA GLU A 268 -21.29 8.44 -10.54
C GLU A 268 -22.17 9.66 -10.76
N VAL A 269 -23.26 9.77 -9.99
CA VAL A 269 -24.16 10.93 -10.08
C VAL A 269 -23.50 12.18 -9.54
N GLU A 270 -22.71 12.02 -8.48
CA GLU A 270 -21.94 13.08 -7.85
C GLU A 270 -20.57 13.24 -8.51
N THR A 271 -19.91 14.37 -8.24
CA THR A 271 -18.59 14.67 -8.85
C THR A 271 -17.42 14.29 -7.95
N ASN A 272 -17.69 13.97 -6.69
CA ASN A 272 -16.74 13.55 -5.67
C ASN A 272 -17.48 12.81 -4.55
N SER A 273 -16.75 12.04 -3.76
CA SER A 273 -17.27 11.40 -2.55
C SER A 273 -17.52 12.40 -1.42
N ASP A 274 -18.18 11.94 -0.36
CA ASP A 274 -18.14 12.59 0.96
C ASP A 274 -16.70 12.72 1.50
N ASP A 275 -16.53 13.54 2.54
CA ASP A 275 -15.26 13.66 3.27
C ASP A 275 -14.90 12.33 3.94
N ILE A 276 -13.66 11.90 3.77
CA ILE A 276 -13.15 10.64 4.33
C ILE A 276 -12.95 10.82 5.85
N PRO A 277 -13.69 10.07 6.69
CA PRO A 277 -13.76 10.32 8.13
C PRO A 277 -12.54 9.80 8.91
N GLY A 278 -11.62 9.07 8.27
CA GLY A 278 -10.40 8.58 8.90
C GLY A 278 -9.86 7.30 8.27
N LEU A 279 -8.98 6.63 9.02
CA LEU A 279 -8.32 5.41 8.60
C LEU A 279 -9.19 4.16 8.83
N PHE A 280 -9.07 3.23 7.91
CA PHE A 280 -9.41 1.83 8.11
C PHE A 280 -8.29 1.22 8.96
N LEU A 281 -8.61 0.49 10.04
CA LEU A 281 -7.60 0.04 11.02
C LEU A 281 -7.42 -1.48 11.04
N GLU A 282 -8.29 -2.21 10.36
CA GLU A 282 -8.34 -3.67 10.35
C GLU A 282 -7.62 -4.23 9.12
N GLY A 283 -7.45 -5.56 9.09
CA GLY A 283 -6.97 -6.24 7.87
C GLY A 283 -8.03 -6.11 6.77
N PRO A 284 -7.71 -5.52 5.60
CA PRO A 284 -8.72 -5.12 4.61
C PRO A 284 -9.17 -6.27 3.68
N GLN A 285 -8.96 -7.52 4.10
CA GLN A 285 -9.23 -8.72 3.31
C GLN A 285 -10.68 -8.77 2.80
N LEU A 286 -10.88 -9.00 1.50
CA LEU A 286 -12.19 -9.18 0.86
C LEU A 286 -13.14 -7.97 0.96
N HIS A 287 -12.62 -6.77 1.19
CA HIS A 287 -13.39 -5.54 1.14
C HIS A 287 -13.55 -5.04 -0.30
N THR A 288 -14.74 -4.50 -0.62
CA THR A 288 -14.96 -3.77 -1.86
C THR A 288 -14.51 -2.33 -1.69
N ILE A 289 -13.78 -1.82 -2.68
CA ILE A 289 -13.17 -0.50 -2.62
C ILE A 289 -13.54 0.35 -3.81
N GLN A 290 -13.35 1.66 -3.63
CA GLN A 290 -13.27 2.65 -4.69
C GLN A 290 -11.88 3.31 -4.66
N CYS A 291 -11.35 3.62 -5.83
CA CYS A 291 -10.07 4.29 -6.02
C CYS A 291 -10.18 5.20 -7.24
N SER A 292 -9.56 6.38 -7.20
CA SER A 292 -9.45 7.26 -8.35
C SER A 292 -8.00 7.60 -8.58
N GLY A 293 -7.46 7.11 -9.69
CA GLY A 293 -6.13 7.47 -10.17
C GLY A 293 -6.15 8.60 -11.18
N ARG A 294 -5.00 9.21 -11.44
CA ARG A 294 -4.76 10.07 -12.60
C ARG A 294 -5.15 9.38 -13.90
N SER A 295 -4.73 8.14 -14.05
CA SER A 295 -4.78 7.44 -15.34
C SER A 295 -6.02 6.57 -15.43
N SER A 296 -6.29 5.76 -14.41
CA SER A 296 -7.51 4.95 -14.38
C SER A 296 -8.76 5.80 -14.09
N GLY A 297 -8.65 6.91 -13.35
CA GLY A 297 -9.81 7.56 -12.75
C GLY A 297 -10.57 6.63 -11.79
N LEU A 298 -11.84 6.92 -11.54
CA LEU A 298 -12.68 6.16 -10.62
C LEU A 298 -12.86 4.73 -11.10
N ARG A 299 -12.44 3.80 -10.26
CA ARG A 299 -12.56 2.35 -10.40
C ARG A 299 -12.95 1.74 -9.07
N TYR A 300 -13.56 0.56 -9.18
CA TYR A 300 -13.90 -0.28 -8.05
C TYR A 300 -13.13 -1.58 -8.16
N GLY A 301 -12.83 -2.19 -7.04
CA GLY A 301 -12.14 -3.48 -6.98
C GLY A 301 -12.43 -4.20 -5.67
N VAL A 302 -11.83 -5.37 -5.52
CA VAL A 302 -11.86 -6.14 -4.27
C VAL A 302 -10.43 -6.32 -3.78
N ILE A 303 -10.22 -6.11 -2.49
CA ILE A 303 -8.93 -6.40 -1.86
C ILE A 303 -8.78 -7.91 -1.70
N CYS A 304 -7.59 -8.41 -2.02
CA CYS A 304 -7.30 -9.82 -2.05
C CYS A 304 -7.65 -10.57 -0.76
N GLU A 305 -7.89 -11.87 -0.91
CA GLU A 305 -8.04 -12.77 0.21
C GLU A 305 -6.71 -12.97 0.96
N THR A 306 -5.63 -13.12 0.20
CA THR A 306 -4.33 -13.46 0.76
C THR A 306 -3.30 -12.48 0.20
N PRO A 307 -2.51 -11.81 1.06
CA PRO A 307 -1.46 -10.91 0.62
C PRO A 307 -0.47 -11.64 -0.29
N ALA A 308 -0.11 -11.00 -1.39
CA ALA A 308 0.89 -11.49 -2.33
C ALA A 308 2.27 -11.61 -1.67
N ILE A 309 3.15 -12.39 -2.28
CA ILE A 309 4.59 -12.30 -2.03
C ILE A 309 5.22 -11.57 -3.21
N VAL A 310 6.17 -10.69 -2.91
CA VAL A 310 7.08 -10.12 -3.91
C VAL A 310 8.51 -10.35 -3.43
N LYS A 311 9.32 -11.07 -4.21
CA LYS A 311 10.76 -11.26 -3.97
C LYS A 311 11.52 -10.29 -4.86
N HIS A 312 12.38 -9.49 -4.23
CA HIS A 312 13.32 -8.61 -4.90
C HIS A 312 14.72 -9.22 -4.81
N SER A 313 15.21 -9.81 -5.89
CA SER A 313 16.53 -10.46 -5.95
C SER A 313 17.67 -9.47 -5.67
N SER A 314 17.52 -8.21 -6.08
CA SER A 314 18.51 -7.15 -5.86
C SER A 314 18.81 -6.88 -4.38
N THR A 315 17.83 -7.08 -3.50
CA THR A 315 17.97 -6.89 -2.04
C THR A 315 17.95 -8.20 -1.27
N GLY A 316 17.61 -9.32 -1.92
CA GLY A 316 17.31 -10.60 -1.28
C GLY A 316 16.09 -10.57 -0.36
N THR A 317 15.33 -9.46 -0.36
CA THR A 317 14.20 -9.25 0.55
C THR A 317 12.91 -9.77 -0.08
N ARG A 318 12.04 -10.34 0.76
CA ARG A 318 10.66 -10.68 0.39
C ARG A 318 9.71 -9.81 1.17
N THR A 319 8.75 -9.22 0.47
CA THR A 319 7.66 -8.49 1.09
C THR A 319 6.34 -9.23 0.90
N ARG A 320 5.37 -8.87 1.73
CA ARG A 320 3.99 -9.33 1.65
C ARG A 320 3.11 -8.14 1.36
N GLU A 321 2.37 -8.20 0.28
CA GLU A 321 1.74 -7.00 -0.29
C GLU A 321 0.24 -7.21 -0.45
N TRP A 322 -0.54 -6.24 0.01
CA TRP A 322 -1.94 -6.22 -0.33
C TRP A 322 -2.11 -5.86 -1.80
N PHE A 323 -3.11 -6.44 -2.45
CA PHE A 323 -3.43 -6.10 -3.83
C PHE A 323 -4.93 -6.02 -4.05
N VAL A 324 -5.31 -5.29 -5.10
CA VAL A 324 -6.68 -5.17 -5.58
C VAL A 324 -6.83 -5.99 -6.85
N GLU A 325 -7.86 -6.82 -6.89
CA GLU A 325 -8.27 -7.62 -8.04
C GLU A 325 -9.66 -7.20 -8.53
N ASN A 326 -9.97 -7.59 -9.77
CA ASN A 326 -11.29 -7.37 -10.36
C ASN A 326 -12.25 -8.51 -9.96
N ASP A 327 -13.41 -8.17 -9.38
CA ASP A 327 -14.53 -9.10 -9.21
C ASP A 327 -15.47 -8.94 -10.41
N GLU A 328 -15.16 -9.66 -11.50
CA GLU A 328 -16.00 -9.71 -12.70
C GLU A 328 -17.46 -10.03 -12.29
N GLY A 329 -18.34 -9.03 -12.38
CA GLY A 329 -19.74 -9.15 -12.00
C GLY A 329 -20.19 -8.30 -10.82
N TYR A 330 -19.36 -7.41 -10.26
CA TYR A 330 -19.81 -6.32 -9.40
C TYR A 330 -20.36 -5.14 -10.23
N PRO A 331 -21.50 -4.52 -9.88
CA PRO A 331 -22.00 -3.36 -10.61
C PRO A 331 -21.05 -2.16 -10.48
N GLY A 332 -20.65 -1.61 -11.63
CA GLY A 332 -19.67 -0.52 -11.70
C GLY A 332 -18.23 -1.01 -11.92
N MET A 333 -17.96 -2.31 -11.74
CA MET A 333 -16.72 -2.90 -12.22
C MET A 333 -16.76 -3.08 -13.73
N ILE A 334 -15.60 -2.89 -14.35
CA ILE A 334 -15.43 -3.02 -15.80
C ILE A 334 -15.06 -4.47 -16.15
N PRO A 335 -15.38 -4.94 -17.37
CA PRO A 335 -14.95 -6.26 -17.82
C PRO A 335 -13.44 -6.43 -17.73
N GLN A 336 -12.95 -7.65 -17.49
CA GLN A 336 -11.53 -7.93 -17.27
C GLN A 336 -10.60 -7.42 -18.37
N GLY A 337 -11.00 -7.53 -19.64
CA GLY A 337 -10.22 -6.98 -20.74
C GLY A 337 -9.99 -5.46 -20.61
N GLN A 338 -11.01 -4.71 -20.17
CA GLN A 338 -10.90 -3.27 -19.91
C GLN A 338 -10.19 -2.99 -18.58
N TRP A 339 -10.33 -3.87 -17.58
CA TRP A 339 -9.55 -3.78 -16.35
C TRP A 339 -8.07 -3.89 -16.62
N ASN A 340 -7.67 -4.79 -17.51
CA ASN A 340 -6.27 -4.95 -17.88
C ASN A 340 -5.71 -3.65 -18.47
N THR A 341 -6.39 -3.00 -19.42
CA THR A 341 -5.86 -1.77 -20.07
C THR A 341 -6.19 -0.46 -19.36
N GLY A 342 -7.11 -0.44 -18.39
CA GLY A 342 -7.62 0.79 -17.79
C GLY A 342 -8.16 0.67 -16.36
N GLY A 343 -7.90 -0.45 -15.66
CA GLY A 343 -8.23 -0.68 -14.25
C GLY A 343 -7.24 -0.04 -13.28
N ILE A 344 -7.40 -0.26 -11.97
CA ILE A 344 -6.53 0.36 -10.94
C ILE A 344 -5.05 0.00 -11.16
N GLY A 345 -4.14 0.95 -10.90
CA GLY A 345 -2.69 0.74 -10.96
C GLY A 345 -2.08 1.02 -12.33
N MET A 346 -2.81 1.72 -13.22
CA MET A 346 -2.25 2.20 -14.49
C MET A 346 -0.98 3.03 -14.25
N PRO A 347 -0.05 3.10 -15.21
CA PRO A 347 1.02 4.10 -15.17
C PRO A 347 0.44 5.52 -14.99
N GLY A 348 0.79 6.17 -13.89
CA GLY A 348 0.23 7.42 -13.37
C GLY A 348 -0.63 7.28 -12.09
N ASP A 349 -1.06 6.07 -11.72
CA ASP A 349 -1.92 5.82 -10.55
C ASP A 349 -1.15 5.70 -9.23
N SER A 350 0.18 5.70 -9.23
CA SER A 350 0.95 5.73 -7.98
C SER A 350 0.51 6.88 -7.08
N GLY A 351 0.35 6.61 -5.79
CA GLY A 351 -0.22 7.57 -4.84
C GLY A 351 -1.75 7.56 -4.76
N ALA A 352 -2.46 6.87 -5.66
CA ALA A 352 -3.92 6.81 -5.62
C ALA A 352 -4.41 6.14 -4.34
N ALA A 353 -5.37 6.77 -3.67
CA ALA A 353 -5.93 6.26 -2.43
C ALA A 353 -6.99 5.19 -2.69
N ILE A 354 -6.99 4.16 -1.85
CA ILE A 354 -8.01 3.13 -1.77
C ILE A 354 -8.94 3.46 -0.62
N ILE A 355 -10.23 3.57 -0.91
CA ILE A 355 -11.29 3.85 0.07
C ILE A 355 -12.22 2.65 0.17
N ASP A 356 -12.48 2.17 1.38
CA ASP A 356 -13.44 1.11 1.63
C ASP A 356 -14.87 1.61 1.35
N MET A 357 -15.65 0.87 0.56
CA MET A 357 -16.98 1.31 0.16
C MET A 357 -18.00 1.30 1.29
N ASP A 358 -17.86 0.41 2.26
CA ASP A 358 -18.86 0.24 3.32
C ASP A 358 -18.67 1.26 4.46
N THR A 359 -17.42 1.55 4.81
CA THR A 359 -17.06 2.47 5.91
C THR A 359 -16.62 3.86 5.44
N GLN A 360 -16.37 4.03 4.14
CA GLN A 360 -15.81 5.25 3.53
C GLN A 360 -14.44 5.65 4.09
N ARG A 361 -13.73 4.73 4.73
CA ARG A 361 -12.44 5.00 5.37
C ARG A 361 -11.28 4.74 4.42
N LEU A 362 -10.18 5.46 4.66
CA LEU A 362 -8.94 5.34 3.93
C LEU A 362 -8.23 4.02 4.27
N VAL A 363 -7.97 3.18 3.27
CA VAL A 363 -7.35 1.86 3.42
C VAL A 363 -5.86 1.91 3.10
N GLY A 364 -5.50 2.26 1.87
CA GLY A 364 -4.12 2.16 1.40
C GLY A 364 -3.80 3.03 0.19
N GLN A 365 -2.54 3.01 -0.22
CA GLN A 365 -2.00 3.77 -1.34
C GLN A 365 -1.44 2.83 -2.40
N ILE A 366 -1.89 2.98 -3.64
CA ILE A 366 -1.35 2.24 -4.79
C ILE A 366 0.12 2.63 -5.00
N TRP A 367 0.98 1.63 -5.17
CA TRP A 367 2.40 1.85 -5.51
C TRP A 367 2.82 1.14 -6.79
N GLY A 368 2.18 0.02 -7.16
CA GLY A 368 2.62 -0.76 -8.30
C GLY A 368 1.56 -1.68 -8.88
N ARG A 369 1.92 -2.35 -9.96
CA ARG A 369 1.06 -3.26 -10.72
C ARG A 369 1.88 -4.34 -11.40
N ASN A 370 1.27 -5.49 -11.63
CA ASN A 370 1.84 -6.54 -12.47
C ASN A 370 1.75 -6.20 -13.98
N VAL A 371 2.80 -6.55 -14.72
CA VAL A 371 3.00 -6.24 -16.14
C VAL A 371 3.40 -7.53 -16.85
N TYR A 372 2.82 -7.83 -18.02
CA TYR A 372 2.84 -9.18 -18.62
C TYR A 372 3.15 -9.22 -20.13
N GLY A 373 4.04 -8.36 -20.62
CA GLY A 373 4.53 -8.43 -22.01
C GLY A 373 3.42 -8.43 -23.09
N GLY A 374 2.25 -7.84 -22.80
CA GLY A 374 1.16 -7.71 -23.76
C GLY A 374 0.07 -8.78 -23.78
N ASP A 375 0.07 -9.83 -22.95
CA ASP A 375 -1.03 -10.81 -22.96
C ASP A 375 -2.29 -10.26 -22.25
N PRO A 376 -3.37 -9.92 -22.99
CA PRO A 376 -4.56 -9.33 -22.40
C PRO A 376 -5.42 -10.33 -21.63
N ARG A 377 -5.08 -11.63 -21.63
CA ARG A 377 -5.82 -12.69 -20.93
C ARG A 377 -5.36 -12.86 -19.49
N ILE A 378 -4.12 -12.46 -19.19
CA ILE A 378 -3.56 -12.56 -17.84
C ILE A 378 -4.17 -11.46 -16.98
N LYS A 379 -4.62 -11.82 -15.77
CA LYS A 379 -5.35 -10.90 -14.90
C LYS A 379 -4.39 -9.95 -14.21
N ARG A 380 -4.63 -8.64 -14.37
CA ARG A 380 -3.83 -7.61 -13.70
C ARG A 380 -4.34 -7.33 -12.28
N VAL A 381 -3.42 -7.16 -11.33
CA VAL A 381 -3.66 -6.72 -9.95
C VAL A 381 -2.79 -5.52 -9.61
N ALA A 382 -3.32 -4.62 -8.79
CA ALA A 382 -2.59 -3.44 -8.32
C ALA A 382 -2.20 -3.61 -6.86
N TYR A 383 -0.93 -3.39 -6.55
CA TYR A 383 -0.37 -3.51 -5.22
C TYR A 383 -0.48 -2.20 -4.45
N PHE A 384 -0.69 -2.30 -3.15
CA PHE A 384 -0.81 -1.14 -2.27
C PHE A 384 -0.24 -1.38 -0.88
N THR A 385 0.22 -0.28 -0.27
CA THR A 385 0.62 -0.25 1.13
C THR A 385 -0.50 0.34 1.96
N HIS A 386 -0.85 -0.32 3.07
CA HIS A 386 -1.92 0.15 3.94
C HIS A 386 -1.51 1.42 4.70
N PHE A 387 -2.43 2.38 4.90
CA PHE A 387 -2.10 3.68 5.50
C PHE A 387 -1.69 3.61 6.97
N VAL A 388 -2.21 2.64 7.72
CA VAL A 388 -1.66 2.29 9.04
C VAL A 388 -0.16 2.05 8.95
N ASP A 389 0.28 1.29 7.95
CA ASP A 389 1.70 0.94 7.84
C ASP A 389 2.53 2.15 7.37
N ILE A 390 2.00 2.97 6.47
CA ILE A 390 2.62 4.25 6.07
C ILE A 390 2.77 5.20 7.28
N PHE A 391 1.73 5.36 8.10
CA PHE A 391 1.75 6.30 9.23
C PHE A 391 2.68 5.82 10.34
N ASP A 392 2.70 4.51 10.61
CA ASP A 392 3.65 3.93 11.54
C ASP A 392 5.10 4.16 11.04
N ASP A 393 5.39 3.99 9.75
CA ASP A 393 6.74 4.27 9.18
C ASP A 393 7.14 5.76 9.31
N ILE A 394 6.22 6.68 9.03
CA ILE A 394 6.43 8.12 9.21
C ILE A 394 6.81 8.41 10.66
N HIS A 395 6.06 7.84 11.61
CA HIS A 395 6.29 8.06 13.04
C HIS A 395 7.62 7.47 13.51
N GLU A 396 7.97 6.26 13.05
CA GLU A 396 9.24 5.60 13.38
C GLU A 396 10.46 6.42 12.88
N LYS A 397 10.37 7.02 11.68
CA LYS A 397 11.42 7.89 11.11
C LYS A 397 11.43 9.30 11.71
N SER A 398 10.38 9.70 12.39
CA SER A 398 10.21 11.05 12.95
C SER A 398 9.54 11.00 14.33
N PRO A 399 10.19 10.39 15.34
CA PRO A 399 9.57 10.10 16.64
C PRO A 399 9.24 11.36 17.44
N ASP A 400 9.94 12.46 17.18
CA ASP A 400 9.68 13.77 17.79
C ASP A 400 8.44 14.48 17.20
N MET A 401 7.88 13.95 16.10
CA MET A 401 6.66 14.45 15.49
C MET A 401 5.45 13.66 16.00
N TYR A 402 4.31 14.34 16.13
CA TYR A 402 3.03 13.68 16.39
C TYR A 402 2.71 12.68 15.29
N TYR A 403 2.01 11.60 15.69
CA TYR A 403 1.49 10.61 14.75
C TYR A 403 0.64 11.30 13.66
N PRO A 404 0.85 10.99 12.37
CA PRO A 404 0.09 11.63 11.31
C PRO A 404 -1.41 11.39 11.46
N THR A 405 -2.21 12.38 11.07
CA THR A 405 -3.68 12.27 11.08
C THR A 405 -4.26 12.72 9.75
N ILE A 406 -5.41 12.18 9.39
CA ILE A 406 -6.18 12.71 8.26
C ILE A 406 -6.63 14.12 8.62
N PHE A 407 -6.34 15.08 7.74
CA PHE A 407 -6.69 16.47 8.00
C PHE A 407 -8.20 16.65 7.87
N ASP A 408 -8.86 17.05 8.95
CA ASP A 408 -10.25 17.50 8.94
C ASP A 408 -10.27 19.04 9.03
N GLN A 409 -11.02 19.71 8.15
CA GLN A 409 -11.17 21.16 8.20
C GLN A 409 -11.96 21.63 9.42
N THR A 410 -12.69 20.75 10.11
CA THR A 410 -13.46 21.09 11.31
C THR A 410 -12.59 21.45 12.52
N ASP A 411 -11.31 21.01 12.56
CA ASP A 411 -10.38 21.33 13.66
C ASP A 411 -9.80 22.76 13.61
N ASN A 412 -9.97 23.48 12.50
CA ASN A 412 -9.48 24.85 12.35
C ASN A 412 -10.28 25.91 13.13
N GLN A 413 -11.30 25.51 13.91
CA GLN A 413 -11.95 26.41 14.86
C GLN A 413 -11.45 26.27 16.31
N SER A 414 -10.55 25.33 16.62
CA SER A 414 -10.14 25.07 18.01
C SER A 414 -8.63 25.23 18.30
N GLN A 415 -7.77 25.36 17.30
CA GLN A 415 -6.33 25.51 17.53
C GLN A 415 -5.81 26.91 17.15
N GLY A 416 -5.05 27.50 18.09
CA GLY A 416 -4.45 28.84 17.97
C GLY A 416 -3.53 29.00 16.76
N PRO A 417 -2.99 30.22 16.54
CA PRO A 417 -2.31 30.55 15.29
C PRO A 417 -1.12 29.61 15.03
N PRO A 418 -0.85 29.26 13.76
CA PRO A 418 0.27 28.41 13.41
C PRO A 418 1.59 29.05 13.87
N VAL A 419 2.46 28.25 14.47
CA VAL A 419 3.83 28.66 14.81
C VAL A 419 4.59 28.88 13.52
N LEU A 420 4.69 30.13 13.08
CA LEU A 420 5.61 30.58 12.04
C LEU A 420 7.04 30.30 12.50
N LEU A 421 7.67 29.26 11.94
CA LEU A 421 9.12 29.18 11.92
C LEU A 421 9.63 30.25 10.96
N ALA A 422 9.91 31.44 11.50
CA ALA A 422 10.74 32.43 10.84
C ALA A 422 12.16 31.86 10.72
N MET A 423 12.52 31.38 9.53
CA MET A 423 13.92 31.12 9.19
C MET A 423 14.51 32.40 8.62
N ASP A 424 15.30 33.08 9.44
CA ASP A 424 16.13 34.22 9.06
C ASP A 424 17.21 33.76 8.08
N ASP A 425 17.06 34.16 6.82
CA ASP A 425 18.11 34.13 5.81
C ASP A 425 19.06 35.31 6.04
N LYS A 426 20.15 35.10 6.77
CA LYS A 426 21.30 36.02 6.77
C LYS A 426 22.61 35.24 6.68
N SER A 427 23.02 34.96 5.45
CA SER A 427 24.42 34.73 5.10
C SER A 427 25.03 36.05 4.63
N GLY A 428 26.06 36.53 5.33
CA GLY A 428 26.73 37.79 5.04
C GLY A 428 27.96 38.03 5.91
N SER A 429 29.12 37.70 5.36
CA SER A 429 30.51 37.82 5.84
C SER A 429 30.88 38.88 6.90
N SER A 430 31.80 38.51 7.81
CA SER A 430 33.23 38.94 7.77
C SER A 430 33.87 39.09 9.16
N ALA A 431 34.87 38.23 9.41
CA ALA A 431 36.21 38.47 9.96
C ALA A 431 36.49 39.24 11.28
N ARG A 432 37.34 38.57 12.09
CA ARG A 432 38.42 39.08 12.98
C ARG A 432 38.02 39.77 14.30
N GLN A 433 38.40 39.20 15.45
CA GLN A 433 39.72 39.38 16.11
C GLN A 433 39.81 38.61 17.46
N SER A 434 40.94 37.90 17.61
CA SER A 434 41.72 37.59 18.83
C SER A 434 41.24 38.04 20.21
N LEU A 435 41.37 37.16 21.22
CA LEU A 435 42.40 37.27 22.28
C LEU A 435 42.44 36.07 23.23
N GLN A 436 43.65 35.82 23.72
CA GLN A 436 44.16 34.71 24.54
C GLN A 436 43.53 34.62 25.94
N ARG A 437 43.55 33.41 26.54
CA ARG A 437 44.35 33.12 27.75
C ARG A 437 44.36 31.62 28.12
N HIS A 438 45.59 31.12 28.25
CA HIS A 438 46.12 30.01 29.08
C HIS A 438 45.47 29.91 30.48
N SER A 439 45.48 28.83 31.27
CA SER A 439 46.09 27.48 31.25
C SER A 439 45.78 26.81 32.61
N TYR A 440 46.05 25.49 32.74
CA TYR A 440 46.31 24.71 33.98
C TYR A 440 45.08 24.39 34.85
N ASP A 441 44.88 23.20 35.44
CA ASP A 441 45.67 21.98 35.56
C ASP A 441 44.81 20.84 36.13
N SER A 442 45.29 19.60 35.98
CA SER A 442 45.25 18.49 36.96
C SER A 442 43.94 17.71 37.25
N THR A 443 43.84 16.54 36.63
CA THR A 443 43.43 15.26 37.26
C THR A 443 44.50 14.80 38.29
N PRO A 444 44.24 13.95 39.33
CA PRO A 444 43.96 12.52 39.09
C PRO A 444 43.22 11.68 40.18
N ARG A 445 42.84 10.46 39.73
CA ARG A 445 42.92 9.13 40.38
C ARG A 445 41.74 8.53 41.19
N ARG A 446 41.19 7.45 40.58
CA ARG A 446 40.99 6.06 41.05
C ARG A 446 40.42 5.81 42.46
N SER A 447 39.38 4.98 42.55
CA SER A 447 39.50 3.54 42.85
C SER A 447 38.16 2.78 42.82
N ARG A 448 38.27 1.49 42.44
CA ARG A 448 37.26 0.41 42.44
C ARG A 448 36.85 0.01 43.87
N ALA A 449 35.65 -0.53 44.04
CA ALA A 449 35.43 -1.84 44.68
C ALA A 449 34.00 -2.37 44.48
N HIS A 450 33.92 -3.69 44.29
CA HIS A 450 32.75 -4.57 44.28
C HIS A 450 32.01 -4.60 45.63
N SER A 451 30.71 -4.96 45.62
CA SER A 451 30.17 -6.07 46.43
C SER A 451 28.65 -6.27 46.21
N THR A 452 28.36 -7.54 45.96
CA THR A 452 27.16 -8.39 45.95
C THR A 452 25.94 -8.10 46.84
N ASP A 453 24.80 -8.59 46.28
CA ASP A 453 23.67 -9.32 46.88
C ASP A 453 22.75 -8.65 47.92
N GLU A 454 21.44 -8.63 47.62
CA GLU A 454 20.48 -9.43 48.39
C GLU A 454 19.14 -9.66 47.68
N ARG A 455 18.65 -10.90 47.83
CA ARG A 455 17.37 -11.44 47.40
C ARG A 455 16.23 -10.85 48.24
N THR A 456 15.05 -10.66 47.65
CA THR A 456 13.80 -10.85 48.39
C THR A 456 12.76 -11.51 47.49
N ILE A 457 12.34 -12.68 47.94
CA ILE A 457 11.22 -13.49 47.45
C ILE A 457 9.97 -13.00 48.19
N ALA A 458 8.86 -12.77 47.48
CA ALA A 458 7.54 -12.82 48.08
C ALA A 458 6.56 -13.45 47.07
N THR A 459 5.96 -14.55 47.51
CA THR A 459 4.98 -15.37 46.79
C THR A 459 3.59 -15.16 47.40
N THR A 460 2.55 -15.44 46.61
CA THR A 460 1.11 -15.66 46.94
C THR A 460 0.30 -14.43 47.36
N VAL A 461 -0.90 -14.14 46.81
CA VAL A 461 -2.15 -14.94 46.69
C VAL A 461 -2.97 -14.36 45.52
N SER A 462 -3.29 -15.10 44.43
CA SER A 462 -4.48 -15.96 44.22
C SER A 462 -5.84 -15.30 44.51
N GLU A 463 -6.55 -14.84 43.47
CA GLU A 463 -8.00 -15.02 43.44
C GLU A 463 -8.56 -15.15 42.03
N ARG A 464 -9.57 -16.01 41.94
CA ARG A 464 -10.15 -16.65 40.77
C ARG A 464 -11.21 -15.75 40.12
N SER A 465 -11.42 -15.91 38.82
CA SER A 465 -12.76 -16.20 38.30
C SER A 465 -12.67 -16.84 36.92
N ALA A 466 -12.87 -18.16 36.92
CA ALA A 466 -13.26 -18.93 35.76
C ALA A 466 -14.76 -18.73 35.55
N PHE A 467 -15.21 -18.56 34.30
CA PHE A 467 -16.58 -18.92 33.92
C PHE A 467 -16.59 -19.77 32.65
N ASN A 468 -17.40 -20.81 32.76
CA ASN A 468 -17.43 -22.05 32.02
C ASN A 468 -17.82 -21.92 30.53
N LEU A 469 -17.20 -22.80 29.74
CA LEU A 469 -17.77 -23.41 28.55
C LEU A 469 -18.97 -24.30 28.93
N ASP A 470 -20.09 -24.15 28.23
CA ASP A 470 -21.13 -25.19 28.17
C ASP A 470 -21.43 -25.55 26.71
N TRP A 471 -21.30 -26.85 26.44
CA TRP A 471 -21.66 -27.54 25.22
C TRP A 471 -22.80 -28.51 25.59
N PRO A 472 -23.89 -28.64 24.81
CA PRO A 472 -24.77 -29.78 24.94
C PRO A 472 -24.60 -30.76 23.78
N LEU A 473 -24.21 -31.98 24.12
CA LEU A 473 -24.39 -33.17 23.30
C LEU A 473 -25.75 -33.81 23.59
N LYS A 474 -26.38 -34.29 22.50
CA LYS A 474 -27.34 -35.40 22.39
C LYS A 474 -28.77 -35.23 22.94
N GLY A 475 -29.71 -35.17 22.01
CA GLY A 475 -31.05 -35.74 22.12
C GLY A 475 -31.39 -36.43 20.80
N GLY A 476 -31.58 -37.75 20.82
CA GLY A 476 -31.99 -38.54 19.65
C GLY A 476 -33.51 -38.60 19.48
N ILE A 477 -33.94 -39.67 18.81
CA ILE A 477 -35.31 -40.19 18.54
C ILE A 477 -36.09 -39.46 17.41
N ILE A 478 -36.80 -40.04 16.43
CA ILE A 478 -37.34 -41.39 16.09
C ILE A 478 -37.44 -41.48 14.55
N ALA A 479 -37.16 -42.66 13.97
CA ALA A 479 -37.63 -43.06 12.66
C ALA A 479 -39.02 -43.71 12.78
N SER A 480 -39.99 -43.35 11.93
CA SER A 480 -41.15 -44.19 11.68
C SER A 480 -41.76 -43.97 10.30
N LYS A 481 -41.69 -45.06 9.51
CA LYS A 481 -42.49 -45.48 8.35
C LYS A 481 -42.34 -44.74 7.03
#